data_AF-A0A2I1M938-F1
#
_entry.id   AF-A0A2I1M938-F1
#
_cell.length_a   1.000
_cell.length_b   1.000
_cell.length_c   1.000
_cell.angle_alpha   90.00
_cell.angle_beta   90.00
_cell.angle_gamma   90.00
#
_symmetry.space_group_name_H-M   'P 1'
#
loop_
_entity.id
_entity.type
_entity.pdbx_description
1 polymer ?
#
loop_
_entity_poly.entity_id
_entity_poly.type
_entity_poly.pdbx_seq_one_letter_code
_entity_poly.pdbx_strand_id
1 'polypeptide(L)'
;MIKETIVVEGKDDIANVKRAVDCEIIATNGLAFGKDLIERLEKINDRTGIIILTDPDHAGKKIREKIARHIPDAKHAYIDRKLAIKKGDLGVENADPEVIIDALNNAKAETVEKRDEFVMVDLVNNGLSVGKGAKENREKLGNILGIGYYNSKQLLSKLNSFGISREEFEKAVEKL
;
A
#
# COMPACT_ATOMS: atom_id res chain seq x y z
N MET A 1 0.19 -12.79 15.57
CA MET A 1 -1.04 -13.29 14.94
C MET A 1 -1.82 -12.08 14.46
N ILE A 2 -2.07 -11.99 13.15
CA ILE A 2 -2.87 -10.91 12.56
C ILE A 2 -4.29 -11.46 12.39
N LYS A 3 -5.29 -10.67 12.78
CA LYS A 3 -6.70 -11.08 12.70
C LYS A 3 -7.23 -10.94 11.27
N GLU A 4 -6.79 -9.91 10.57
CA GLU A 4 -7.15 -9.59 9.20
C GLU A 4 -6.68 -10.67 8.22
N THR A 5 -7.46 -10.89 7.17
CA THR A 5 -7.05 -11.74 6.05
C THR A 5 -6.15 -10.95 5.10
N ILE A 6 -5.00 -11.52 4.74
CA ILE A 6 -4.06 -10.88 3.81
C ILE A 6 -4.42 -11.21 2.37
N VAL A 7 -4.53 -10.20 1.52
CA VAL A 7 -4.79 -10.36 0.08
C VAL A 7 -3.50 -10.13 -0.70
N VAL A 8 -3.05 -11.14 -1.44
CA VAL A 8 -1.81 -11.15 -2.22
C VAL A 8 -2.08 -11.45 -3.71
N GLU A 9 -1.07 -11.34 -4.58
CA GLU A 9 -1.25 -11.58 -6.02
C GLU A 9 -1.12 -13.06 -6.39
N GLY A 10 -0.04 -13.71 -5.94
CA GLY A 10 0.37 -15.04 -6.38
C GLY A 10 0.51 -16.08 -5.26
N LYS A 11 0.86 -17.30 -5.64
CA LYS A 11 1.09 -18.41 -4.69
C LYS A 11 2.41 -18.27 -3.94
N ASP A 12 3.43 -17.73 -4.60
CA ASP A 12 4.74 -17.52 -4.01
C ASP A 12 4.68 -16.43 -2.91
N ASP A 13 3.85 -15.40 -3.10
CA ASP A 13 3.51 -14.44 -2.05
C ASP A 13 2.86 -15.11 -0.84
N ILE A 14 1.93 -16.05 -1.03
CA ILE A 14 1.32 -16.81 0.07
C ILE A 14 2.41 -17.52 0.87
N ALA A 15 3.32 -18.21 0.17
CA ALA A 15 4.40 -18.92 0.82
C ALA A 15 5.30 -17.95 1.61
N ASN A 16 5.60 -16.77 1.05
CA ASN A 16 6.43 -15.80 1.74
C ASN A 16 5.74 -15.19 2.97
N VAL A 17 4.49 -14.75 2.84
CA VAL A 17 3.73 -14.16 3.95
C VAL A 17 3.54 -15.16 5.09
N LYS A 18 3.30 -16.45 4.79
CA LYS A 18 3.22 -17.51 5.83
C LYS A 18 4.52 -17.73 6.59
N ARG A 19 5.68 -17.44 5.98
CA ARG A 19 6.97 -17.49 6.70
C ARG A 19 7.13 -16.33 7.66
N ALA A 20 6.46 -15.21 7.40
CA ALA A 20 6.53 -14.00 8.22
C ALA A 20 5.50 -13.99 9.35
N VAL A 21 4.25 -14.37 9.04
CA VAL A 21 3.11 -14.24 9.97
C VAL A 21 2.13 -15.39 9.82
N ASP A 22 1.56 -15.82 10.95
CA ASP A 22 0.43 -16.74 10.99
C ASP A 22 -0.89 -15.97 10.78
N CYS A 23 -1.53 -16.18 9.63
CA CYS A 23 -2.76 -15.51 9.19
C CYS A 23 -3.48 -16.28 8.07
N GLU A 24 -4.75 -15.92 7.83
CA GLU A 24 -5.47 -16.34 6.62
C GLU A 24 -5.03 -15.50 5.42
N ILE A 25 -4.85 -16.14 4.25
CA ILE A 25 -4.35 -15.47 3.04
C ILE A 25 -5.20 -15.86 1.84
N ILE A 26 -5.52 -14.89 0.99
CA ILE A 26 -6.23 -15.07 -0.28
C ILE A 26 -5.39 -14.47 -1.42
N ALA A 27 -5.13 -15.26 -2.46
CA ALA A 27 -4.49 -14.76 -3.67
C ALA A 27 -5.52 -14.34 -4.73
N THR A 28 -5.27 -13.24 -5.43
CA THR A 28 -6.10 -12.80 -6.56
C THR A 28 -5.82 -13.58 -7.84
N ASN A 29 -4.67 -14.23 -7.95
CA ASN A 29 -4.17 -14.92 -9.14
C ASN A 29 -4.06 -13.96 -10.34
N GLY A 30 -3.42 -12.81 -10.09
CA GLY A 30 -3.25 -11.73 -11.07
C GLY A 30 -4.44 -10.78 -11.18
N LEU A 31 -4.55 -10.09 -12.31
CA LEU A 31 -5.52 -9.00 -12.55
C LEU A 31 -6.94 -9.45 -12.92
N ALA A 32 -7.08 -10.69 -13.40
CA ALA A 32 -8.31 -11.20 -14.01
C ALA A 32 -9.37 -11.69 -13.01
N PHE A 33 -9.21 -11.40 -11.72
CA PHE A 33 -10.17 -11.85 -10.70
C PHE A 33 -11.58 -11.29 -10.92
N GLY A 34 -12.59 -12.14 -10.77
CA GLY A 34 -13.99 -11.83 -11.03
C GLY A 34 -14.74 -11.26 -9.83
N LYS A 35 -16.06 -11.10 -10.01
CA LYS A 35 -16.98 -10.63 -8.96
C LYS A 35 -17.04 -11.58 -7.77
N ASP A 36 -17.00 -12.88 -8.01
CA ASP A 36 -17.05 -13.89 -6.95
C ASP A 36 -15.94 -13.72 -5.91
N LEU A 37 -14.73 -13.33 -6.35
CA LEU A 37 -13.63 -13.05 -5.42
C LEU A 37 -13.90 -11.76 -4.63
N ILE A 38 -14.38 -10.71 -5.29
CA ILE A 38 -14.73 -9.44 -4.62
C ILE A 38 -15.80 -9.67 -3.56
N GLU A 39 -16.90 -10.35 -3.89
CA GLU A 39 -17.99 -10.65 -2.95
C GLU A 39 -17.51 -11.49 -1.76
N ARG A 40 -16.55 -12.39 -2.00
CA ARG A 40 -15.90 -13.14 -0.92
C ARG A 40 -15.05 -12.23 -0.04
N LEU A 41 -14.26 -11.34 -0.64
CA LEU A 41 -13.42 -10.39 0.11
C LEU A 41 -14.26 -9.41 0.93
N GLU A 42 -15.40 -8.93 0.40
CA GLU A 42 -16.35 -8.08 1.14
C GLU A 42 -16.84 -8.79 2.40
N LYS A 43 -17.32 -10.03 2.27
CA LYS A 43 -17.80 -10.84 3.41
C LYS A 43 -16.71 -11.12 4.45
N ILE A 44 -15.46 -11.23 4.02
CA ILE A 44 -14.32 -11.43 4.92
C ILE A 44 -13.97 -10.13 5.64
N ASN A 45 -13.94 -9.02 4.89
CA ASN A 45 -13.69 -7.70 5.45
C ASN A 45 -14.69 -7.38 6.58
N ASP A 46 -15.98 -7.67 6.38
CA ASP A 46 -17.02 -7.48 7.40
C ASP A 46 -16.79 -8.27 8.69
N ARG A 47 -16.09 -9.40 8.63
CA ARG A 47 -15.88 -10.32 9.78
C ARG A 47 -14.57 -10.02 10.51
N THR A 48 -13.49 -9.91 9.75
CA THR A 48 -12.12 -9.88 10.29
C THR A 48 -11.31 -8.72 9.77
N GLY A 49 -11.78 -8.01 8.74
CA GLY A 49 -11.00 -7.03 7.99
C GLY A 49 -10.05 -7.70 6.99
N ILE A 50 -9.64 -6.94 5.97
CA ILE A 50 -8.60 -7.36 5.03
C ILE A 50 -7.43 -6.37 4.98
N ILE A 51 -6.24 -6.89 4.71
CA ILE A 51 -5.05 -6.10 4.38
C ILE A 51 -4.57 -6.48 2.98
N ILE A 52 -4.50 -5.50 2.08
CA ILE A 52 -4.00 -5.66 0.72
C ILE A 52 -2.47 -5.52 0.72
N LEU A 53 -1.77 -6.59 0.37
CA LEU A 53 -0.32 -6.65 0.23
C LEU A 53 0.02 -7.20 -1.17
N THR A 54 0.11 -6.28 -2.14
CA THR A 54 0.46 -6.59 -3.53
C THR A 54 1.85 -6.06 -3.87
N ASP A 55 2.39 -6.52 -4.98
CA ASP A 55 3.67 -6.07 -5.52
C ASP A 55 3.76 -4.54 -5.70
N PRO A 56 4.94 -3.93 -5.46
CA PRO A 56 5.20 -2.51 -5.67
C PRO A 56 5.46 -2.19 -7.16
N ASP A 57 4.57 -2.69 -8.01
CA ASP A 57 4.62 -2.59 -9.46
C ASP A 57 3.28 -2.07 -10.02
N HIS A 58 3.10 -2.13 -11.35
CA HIS A 58 1.89 -1.65 -11.98
C HIS A 58 0.71 -2.64 -11.88
N ALA A 59 0.98 -3.95 -11.90
CA ALA A 59 -0.07 -4.97 -11.77
C ALA A 59 -0.65 -4.97 -10.35
N GLY A 60 0.20 -5.03 -9.33
CA GLY A 60 -0.18 -4.96 -7.93
C GLY A 60 -0.96 -3.69 -7.61
N LYS A 61 -0.52 -2.53 -8.13
CA LYS A 61 -1.28 -1.28 -7.99
C LYS A 61 -2.71 -1.38 -8.55
N LYS A 62 -2.89 -1.96 -9.73
CA LYS A 62 -4.22 -2.13 -10.33
C LYS A 62 -5.11 -3.09 -9.55
N ILE A 63 -4.53 -4.17 -9.00
CA ILE A 63 -5.24 -5.10 -8.11
C ILE A 63 -5.74 -4.33 -6.88
N ARG A 64 -4.83 -3.60 -6.22
CA ARG A 64 -5.13 -2.76 -5.06
C ARG A 64 -6.24 -1.74 -5.34
N GLU A 65 -6.14 -0.98 -6.42
CA GLU A 65 -7.16 0.00 -6.82
C GLU A 65 -8.52 -0.64 -7.17
N LYS A 66 -8.53 -1.87 -7.68
CA LYS A 66 -9.78 -2.59 -7.97
C LYS A 66 -10.45 -3.09 -6.69
N ILE A 67 -9.70 -3.61 -5.73
CA ILE A 67 -10.26 -4.05 -4.45
C ILE A 67 -10.74 -2.84 -3.64
N ALA A 68 -9.92 -1.80 -3.50
CA ALA A 68 -10.26 -0.62 -2.70
C ALA A 68 -11.50 0.15 -3.20
N ARG A 69 -11.85 0.02 -4.50
CA ARG A 69 -13.10 0.57 -5.03
C ARG A 69 -14.35 -0.14 -4.52
N HIS A 70 -14.25 -1.42 -4.18
CA HIS A 70 -15.37 -2.22 -3.67
C HIS A 70 -15.35 -2.28 -2.14
N ILE A 71 -14.15 -2.20 -1.54
CA ILE A 71 -13.92 -2.31 -0.10
C ILE A 71 -13.08 -1.09 0.35
N PRO A 72 -13.69 0.09 0.53
CA PRO A 72 -12.96 1.35 0.78
C PRO A 72 -12.23 1.40 2.12
N ASP A 73 -12.68 0.61 3.09
CA ASP A 73 -12.12 0.49 4.43
C ASP A 73 -11.06 -0.62 4.54
N ALA A 74 -10.75 -1.31 3.44
CA ALA A 74 -9.63 -2.24 3.37
C ALA A 74 -8.34 -1.54 3.79
N LYS A 75 -7.51 -2.22 4.58
CA LYS A 75 -6.18 -1.72 4.91
C LYS A 75 -5.20 -2.00 3.78
N HIS A 76 -4.20 -1.15 3.66
CA HIS A 76 -3.19 -1.19 2.61
C HIS A 76 -1.81 -1.30 3.25
N ALA A 77 -1.13 -2.42 3.01
CA ALA A 77 0.28 -2.61 3.32
C ALA A 77 1.14 -2.36 2.08
N TYR A 78 2.28 -1.72 2.26
CA TYR A 78 3.22 -1.38 1.19
C TYR A 78 4.63 -1.82 1.58
N ILE A 79 5.36 -2.36 0.61
CA ILE A 79 6.77 -2.71 0.75
C ILE A 79 7.58 -1.73 -0.11
N ASP A 80 8.68 -1.22 0.44
CA ASP A 80 9.66 -0.46 -0.35
C ASP A 80 10.14 -1.33 -1.51
N ARG A 81 10.01 -0.80 -2.73
CA ARG A 81 10.46 -1.47 -3.96
C ARG A 81 11.88 -2.03 -3.81
N LYS A 82 12.80 -1.32 -3.14
CA LYS A 82 14.18 -1.77 -2.94
C LYS A 82 14.31 -3.02 -2.07
N LEU A 83 13.39 -3.22 -1.14
CA LEU A 83 13.34 -4.36 -0.23
C LEU A 83 12.59 -5.56 -0.82
N ALA A 84 11.92 -5.38 -1.96
CA ALA A 84 11.20 -6.42 -2.69
C ALA A 84 11.93 -6.87 -3.98
N ILE A 85 13.19 -6.46 -4.18
CA ILE A 85 14.00 -6.87 -5.34
C ILE A 85 14.98 -7.97 -4.94
N LYS A 86 14.95 -9.10 -5.64
CA LYS A 86 15.95 -10.16 -5.52
C LYS A 86 16.35 -10.65 -6.90
N LYS A 87 17.65 -10.63 -7.20
CA LYS A 87 18.22 -11.05 -8.50
C LYS A 87 17.54 -10.38 -9.72
N GLY A 88 17.09 -9.14 -9.57
CA GLY A 88 16.43 -8.37 -10.63
C GLY A 88 14.92 -8.64 -10.77
N ASP A 89 14.38 -9.53 -9.96
CA ASP A 89 12.95 -9.81 -9.89
C ASP A 89 12.30 -9.05 -8.73
N LEU A 90 11.10 -8.51 -8.96
CA LEU A 90 10.39 -7.62 -8.04
C LEU A 90 9.08 -8.25 -7.61
N GLY A 91 8.91 -8.50 -6.31
CA GLY A 91 7.65 -9.01 -5.80
C GLY A 91 7.64 -9.18 -4.28
N VAL A 92 6.45 -9.33 -3.71
CA VAL A 92 6.27 -9.62 -2.28
C VAL A 92 6.98 -10.93 -1.93
N GLU A 93 6.97 -11.94 -2.81
CA GLU A 93 7.74 -13.19 -2.67
C GLU A 93 9.24 -13.02 -2.38
N ASN A 94 9.82 -11.87 -2.76
CA ASN A 94 11.24 -11.57 -2.65
C ASN A 94 11.63 -10.79 -1.39
N ALA A 95 10.65 -10.25 -0.65
CA ALA A 95 10.88 -9.51 0.58
C ALA A 95 11.26 -10.43 1.76
N ASP A 96 12.13 -9.93 2.65
CA ASP A 96 12.46 -10.63 3.88
C ASP A 96 11.26 -10.65 4.84
N PRO A 97 11.13 -11.68 5.71
CA PRO A 97 9.99 -11.78 6.64
C PRO A 97 9.76 -10.55 7.52
N GLU A 98 10.84 -9.90 7.98
CA GLU A 98 10.78 -8.69 8.79
C GLU A 98 10.15 -7.52 8.01
N VAL A 99 10.47 -7.40 6.72
CA VAL A 99 9.90 -6.37 5.83
C VAL A 99 8.39 -6.58 5.65
N ILE A 100 7.94 -7.83 5.55
CA ILE A 100 6.50 -8.15 5.50
C ILE A 100 5.83 -7.77 6.82
N ILE A 101 6.42 -8.14 7.96
CA ILE A 101 5.88 -7.80 9.29
C ILE A 101 5.73 -6.28 9.44
N ASP A 102 6.77 -5.52 9.07
CA ASP A 102 6.74 -4.06 9.13
C ASP A 102 5.68 -3.46 8.20
N ALA A 103 5.55 -3.99 6.97
CA ALA A 103 4.52 -3.53 6.04
C ALA A 103 3.10 -3.77 6.57
N LEU A 104 2.87 -4.91 7.23
CA LEU A 104 1.58 -5.27 7.81
C LEU A 104 1.26 -4.43 9.06
N ASN A 105 2.26 -4.17 9.92
CA ASN A 105 2.09 -3.30 11.09
C ASN A 105 1.79 -1.85 10.70
N ASN A 106 2.34 -1.38 9.58
CA ASN A 106 2.10 -0.04 9.06
C ASN A 106 0.88 0.04 8.13
N ALA A 107 0.05 -1.01 8.03
CA ALA A 107 -1.07 -1.01 7.10
C ALA A 107 -2.12 0.05 7.48
N LYS A 108 -2.50 0.90 6.52
CA LYS A 108 -3.46 2.00 6.72
C LYS A 108 -4.70 1.81 5.86
N ALA A 109 -5.87 2.21 6.36
CA ALA A 109 -7.09 2.29 5.58
C ALA A 109 -7.31 3.74 5.10
N GLU A 110 -8.01 3.90 3.97
CA GLU A 110 -8.45 5.22 3.55
C GLU A 110 -9.62 5.70 4.43
N THR A 111 -9.64 6.98 4.77
CA THR A 111 -10.74 7.63 5.47
C THR A 111 -11.91 7.85 4.52
N VAL A 112 -13.12 7.54 4.99
CA VAL A 112 -14.36 7.73 4.21
C VAL A 112 -14.68 9.22 4.02
N GLU A 113 -14.27 10.08 4.96
CA GLU A 113 -14.49 11.51 4.88
C GLU A 113 -13.51 12.17 3.90
N LYS A 114 -14.05 12.99 3.00
CA LYS A 114 -13.22 13.79 2.10
C LYS A 114 -12.51 14.86 2.92
N ARG A 115 -11.17 14.86 2.86
CA ARG A 115 -10.31 15.86 3.47
C ARG A 115 -9.61 16.68 2.38
N ASP A 116 -9.45 17.97 2.64
CA ASP A 116 -8.64 18.89 1.83
C ASP A 116 -7.52 19.47 2.71
N GLU A 117 -6.90 18.62 3.55
CA GLU A 117 -5.78 18.97 4.44
C GLU A 117 -4.57 19.45 3.65
N PHE A 118 -4.28 18.75 2.54
CA PHE A 118 -3.20 19.06 1.63
C PHE A 118 -3.75 19.49 0.28
N VAL A 119 -3.02 20.41 -0.36
CA VAL A 119 -3.27 20.92 -1.71
C VAL A 119 -1.97 20.89 -2.54
N MET A 120 -2.06 21.16 -3.85
CA MET A 120 -0.89 21.04 -4.74
C MET A 120 0.28 21.95 -4.34
N VAL A 121 0.00 23.12 -3.73
CA VAL A 121 1.06 24.04 -3.28
C VAL A 121 1.93 23.40 -2.19
N ASP A 122 1.38 22.52 -1.35
CA ASP A 122 2.15 21.78 -0.35
C ASP A 122 3.19 20.88 -1.02
N LEU A 123 2.80 20.18 -2.09
CA LEU A 123 3.74 19.33 -2.84
C LEU A 123 4.78 20.14 -3.60
N VAL A 124 4.42 21.31 -4.13
CA VAL A 124 5.37 22.19 -4.82
C VAL A 124 6.41 22.73 -3.83
N ASN A 125 5.97 23.26 -2.68
CA ASN A 125 6.84 23.85 -1.67
C ASN A 125 7.82 22.85 -1.06
N ASN A 126 7.46 21.56 -1.03
CA ASN A 126 8.29 20.49 -0.48
C ASN A 126 9.06 19.69 -1.56
N GLY A 127 9.11 20.18 -2.82
CA GLY A 127 9.88 19.54 -3.89
C GLY A 127 9.33 18.17 -4.32
N LEU A 128 8.04 17.91 -4.11
CA LEU A 128 7.37 16.64 -4.43
C LEU A 128 6.63 16.68 -5.78
N SER A 129 6.56 17.84 -6.44
CA SER A 129 5.80 18.01 -7.69
C SER A 129 6.68 18.23 -8.92
N VAL A 130 7.49 19.29 -8.92
CA VAL A 130 8.29 19.76 -10.06
C VAL A 130 9.76 19.84 -9.63
N GLY A 131 10.68 19.55 -10.56
CA GLY A 131 12.12 19.68 -10.36
C GLY A 131 12.86 18.35 -10.31
N LYS A 132 14.20 18.44 -10.33
CA LYS A 132 15.09 17.29 -10.23
C LYS A 132 14.99 16.70 -8.80
N GLY A 133 14.82 15.38 -8.68
CA GLY A 133 14.68 14.72 -7.37
C GLY A 133 13.24 14.54 -6.89
N ALA A 134 12.24 15.15 -7.55
CA ALA A 134 10.85 15.09 -7.09
C ALA A 134 10.29 13.66 -7.09
N LYS A 135 10.71 12.82 -8.05
CA LYS A 135 10.30 11.41 -8.10
C LYS A 135 10.84 10.65 -6.88
N GLU A 136 12.13 10.79 -6.63
CA GLU A 136 12.85 10.14 -5.54
C GLU A 136 12.32 10.60 -4.17
N ASN A 137 12.00 11.89 -4.03
CA ASN A 137 11.39 12.43 -2.81
C ASN A 137 9.98 11.87 -2.58
N ARG A 138 9.15 11.73 -3.62
CA ARG A 138 7.83 11.08 -3.49
C ARG A 138 7.95 9.61 -3.09
N GLU A 139 8.92 8.89 -3.64
CA GLU A 139 9.18 7.49 -3.29
C GLU A 139 9.59 7.36 -1.82
N LYS A 140 10.58 8.14 -1.38
CA LYS A 140 11.01 8.19 0.03
C LYS A 140 9.85 8.58 0.96
N LEU A 141 9.12 9.64 0.63
CA LEU A 141 8.01 10.12 1.46
C LEU A 141 6.91 9.06 1.57
N GLY A 142 6.54 8.43 0.45
CA GLY A 142 5.55 7.36 0.43
C GLY A 142 5.95 6.16 1.28
N ASN A 143 7.24 5.81 1.28
CA ASN A 143 7.79 4.74 2.12
C ASN A 143 7.76 5.12 3.60
N ILE A 144 8.18 6.34 3.96
CA ILE A 144 8.18 6.83 5.36
C ILE A 144 6.76 6.87 5.93
N LEU A 145 5.79 7.33 5.13
CA LEU A 145 4.38 7.46 5.54
C LEU A 145 3.61 6.13 5.47
N GLY A 146 4.21 5.07 4.91
CA GLY A 146 3.56 3.78 4.71
C GLY A 146 2.41 3.81 3.70
N ILE A 147 2.44 4.73 2.73
CA ILE A 147 1.39 4.88 1.70
C ILE A 147 1.86 4.48 0.31
N GLY A 148 3.14 4.13 0.14
CA GLY A 148 3.70 3.69 -1.14
C GLY A 148 3.91 4.81 -2.17
N TYR A 149 4.39 4.43 -3.36
CA TYR A 149 4.77 5.38 -4.40
C TYR A 149 3.61 5.79 -5.32
N TYR A 150 3.50 7.10 -5.54
CA TYR A 150 2.53 7.70 -6.45
C TYR A 150 3.13 8.90 -7.21
N ASN A 151 2.51 9.28 -8.33
CA ASN A 151 2.80 10.57 -8.98
C ASN A 151 2.26 11.74 -8.13
N SER A 152 2.60 13.00 -8.44
CA SER A 152 2.21 14.15 -7.60
C SER A 152 0.70 14.24 -7.33
N LYS A 153 -0.13 14.07 -8.37
CA LYS A 153 -1.59 14.18 -8.23
C LYS A 153 -2.16 13.04 -7.38
N GLN A 154 -1.67 11.83 -7.60
CA GLN A 154 -2.10 10.66 -6.84
C GLN A 154 -1.60 10.71 -5.39
N LEU A 155 -0.35 11.15 -5.16
CA LEU A 155 0.20 11.33 -3.82
C LEU A 155 -0.62 12.35 -3.04
N LEU A 156 -0.95 13.50 -3.63
CA LEU A 156 -1.83 14.49 -3.02
C LEU A 156 -3.17 13.87 -2.58
N SER A 157 -3.79 13.11 -3.49
CA SER A 157 -5.03 12.40 -3.19
C SER A 157 -4.85 11.42 -2.02
N LYS A 158 -3.75 10.67 -2.00
CA LYS A 158 -3.46 9.68 -0.95
C LYS A 158 -3.08 10.28 0.39
N LEU A 159 -2.41 11.43 0.44
CA LEU A 159 -2.16 12.14 1.70
C LEU A 159 -3.48 12.49 2.40
N ASN A 160 -4.44 13.00 1.63
CA ASN A 160 -5.77 13.32 2.12
C ASN A 160 -6.58 12.07 2.44
N SER A 161 -6.58 11.06 1.56
CA SER A 161 -7.42 9.87 1.73
C SER A 161 -6.90 8.91 2.78
N PHE A 162 -5.59 8.81 3.05
CA PHE A 162 -5.08 8.09 4.23
C PHE A 162 -5.16 8.90 5.52
N GLY A 163 -5.69 10.12 5.46
CA GLY A 163 -5.87 10.96 6.62
C GLY A 163 -4.57 11.39 7.30
N ILE A 164 -3.48 11.52 6.53
CA ILE A 164 -2.18 11.97 7.05
C ILE A 164 -2.35 13.35 7.72
N SER A 165 -1.72 13.54 8.87
CA SER A 165 -1.73 14.85 9.56
C SER A 165 -0.61 15.75 9.04
N ARG A 166 -0.75 17.07 9.22
CA ARG A 166 0.33 18.03 8.94
C ARG A 166 1.62 17.66 9.67
N GLU A 167 1.50 17.32 10.96
CA GLU A 167 2.64 16.93 11.79
C GLU A 167 3.33 15.66 11.27
N GLU A 168 2.55 14.64 10.87
CA GLU A 168 3.12 13.40 10.31
C GLU A 168 3.84 13.68 8.98
N PHE A 169 3.21 14.49 8.11
CA PHE A 169 3.80 14.89 6.84
C PHE A 169 5.08 15.69 7.02
N GLU A 170 5.09 16.69 7.90
CA GLU A 170 6.25 17.55 8.17
C GLU A 170 7.43 16.73 8.71
N LYS A 171 7.20 15.86 9.70
CA LYS A 171 8.22 14.94 10.22
C LYS A 171 8.77 13.98 9.17
N ALA A 172 7.95 13.59 8.19
CA ALA A 172 8.38 12.73 7.10
C ALA A 172 9.19 13.52 6.06
N VAL A 173 8.82 14.76 5.78
CA VAL A 173 9.55 15.66 4.88
C VAL A 173 10.94 16.02 5.43
N GLU A 174 11.08 16.22 6.74
CA GLU A 174 12.38 16.46 7.40
C GLU A 174 13.41 15.34 7.18
N LYS A 175 12.96 14.14 6.80
CA LYS A 175 13.80 12.95 6.60
C LYS A 175 14.17 12.70 5.13
N LEU A 176 13.72 13.55 4.19
CA LEU A 176 13.95 13.37 2.74
C LEU A 176 15.40 13.67 2.33
#